data_AF-A0A7V8AIJ4-F1
#
_entry.id   AF-A0A7V8AIJ4-F1
#
_cell.length_a   1.000
_cell.length_b   1.000
_cell.length_c   1.000
_cell.angle_alpha   90.00
_cell.angle_beta   90.00
_cell.angle_gamma   90.00
#
_symmetry.space_group_name_H-M   'P 1'
#
loop_
_entity.id
_entity.type
_entity.pdbx_description
1 polymer ?
#
loop_
_entity_poly.entity_id
_entity_poly.type
_entity_poly.pdbx_seq_one_letter_code
_entity_poly.pdbx_strand_id
1 'polypeptide(L)'
;TVHLAQVDGIMIGRAAYESPYLLADVDHLFGGSVSPAPSRHLIATRMIDYLAHEVAAGTPPIRILRHTHGLFQGEPGARRWRQTLTRATDPSTAVRVVQEFLDSA
;
A
#
# COMPACT_ATOMS: atom_id res chain seq x y z
N THR A 1 -20.31 -11.32 -10.50
CA THR A 1 -21.17 -10.91 -9.36
C THR A 1 -22.30 -11.87 -9.03
N VAL A 2 -22.55 -12.95 -9.80
CA VAL A 2 -23.63 -13.92 -9.54
C VAL A 2 -23.64 -14.48 -8.10
N HIS A 3 -22.47 -14.71 -7.50
CA HIS A 3 -22.38 -15.22 -6.13
C HIS A 3 -22.66 -14.17 -5.04
N LEU A 4 -22.34 -12.89 -5.29
CA LEU A 4 -22.60 -11.77 -4.36
C LEU A 4 -24.10 -11.48 -4.21
N ALA A 5 -24.94 -11.94 -5.14
CA ALA A 5 -26.40 -11.82 -5.05
C ALA A 5 -27.03 -12.87 -4.10
N GLN A 6 -26.24 -13.79 -3.53
CA GLN A 6 -26.72 -14.89 -2.71
C GLN A 6 -26.36 -14.74 -1.21
N VAL A 7 -25.57 -13.72 -0.86
CA VAL A 7 -25.07 -13.48 0.49
C VAL A 7 -25.05 -11.98 0.79
N ASP A 8 -25.23 -11.60 2.06
CA ASP A 8 -25.22 -10.20 2.50
C ASP A 8 -23.82 -9.58 2.57
N GLY A 9 -22.78 -10.41 2.49
CA GLY A 9 -21.40 -9.95 2.56
C GLY A 9 -20.39 -11.04 2.27
N ILE A 10 -19.15 -10.61 2.02
CA ILE A 10 -17.99 -11.48 1.81
C ILE A 10 -16.83 -11.02 2.69
N MET A 11 -15.96 -11.96 3.05
CA MET A 11 -14.70 -11.67 3.75
C MET A 11 -13.53 -11.83 2.79
N ILE A 12 -12.69 -10.79 2.68
CA ILE A 12 -11.43 -10.84 1.92
C ILE A 12 -10.27 -10.95 2.92
N GLY A 13 -9.73 -12.16 3.06
CA GLY A 13 -8.59 -12.44 3.93
C GLY A 13 -7.24 -12.24 3.22
N ARG A 14 -6.56 -13.35 2.93
CA ARG A 14 -5.19 -13.37 2.36
C ARG A 14 -5.00 -12.44 1.16
N ALA A 15 -5.97 -12.38 0.25
CA ALA A 15 -5.89 -11.52 -0.93
C ALA A 15 -5.71 -10.04 -0.58
N ALA A 16 -6.39 -9.54 0.46
CA ALA A 16 -6.25 -8.15 0.92
C ALA A 16 -4.83 -7.82 1.40
N TYR A 17 -4.09 -8.82 1.90
CA TYR A 17 -2.71 -8.63 2.33
C TYR A 17 -1.72 -8.82 1.18
N GLU A 18 -1.96 -9.80 0.30
CA GLU A 18 -1.11 -10.12 -0.84
C GLU A 18 -1.16 -9.03 -1.93
N SER A 19 -2.32 -8.42 -2.15
CA SER A 19 -2.53 -7.37 -3.16
C SER A 19 -3.50 -6.29 -2.65
N PRO A 20 -3.14 -5.49 -1.64
CA PRO A 20 -4.04 -4.54 -0.98
C PRO A 20 -4.73 -3.56 -1.93
N TYR A 21 -4.12 -3.26 -3.09
CA TYR A 21 -4.73 -2.40 -4.10
C TYR A 21 -6.02 -2.95 -4.71
N LEU A 22 -6.29 -4.25 -4.56
CA LEU A 22 -7.58 -4.84 -4.96
C LEU A 22 -8.77 -4.17 -4.26
N LEU A 23 -8.54 -3.57 -3.09
CA LEU A 23 -9.56 -2.87 -2.30
C LEU A 23 -9.74 -1.40 -2.71
N ALA A 24 -8.87 -0.85 -3.57
CA ALA A 24 -8.83 0.58 -3.85
C ALA A 24 -10.10 1.13 -4.51
N ASP A 25 -10.86 0.27 -5.21
CA ASP A 25 -12.09 0.63 -5.93
C ASP A 25 -13.36 0.07 -5.26
N VAL A 26 -13.24 -0.54 -4.07
CA VAL A 26 -14.37 -1.18 -3.39
C VAL A 26 -15.49 -0.17 -3.09
N ASP A 27 -15.15 1.02 -2.61
CA ASP A 27 -16.16 2.05 -2.32
C ASP A 27 -16.96 2.44 -3.56
N HIS A 28 -16.33 2.48 -4.73
CA HIS A 28 -17.01 2.78 -5.98
C HIS A 28 -17.91 1.61 -6.42
N LEU A 29 -17.42 0.37 -6.33
CA LEU A 29 -18.18 -0.84 -6.70
C LEU A 29 -19.51 -0.98 -5.92
N PHE A 30 -19.56 -0.48 -4.68
CA PHE A 30 -20.76 -0.52 -3.83
C PHE A 30 -21.48 0.83 -3.71
N GLY A 31 -21.12 1.84 -4.53
CA GLY A 31 -21.80 3.13 -4.59
C GLY A 31 -21.53 4.09 -3.42
N GLY A 32 -20.49 3.82 -2.63
CA GLY A 32 -20.07 4.63 -1.48
C GLY A 32 -19.19 5.84 -1.82
N SER A 33 -18.60 5.91 -3.02
CA SER A 33 -17.78 7.04 -3.46
C SER A 33 -17.97 7.33 -4.95
N VAL A 34 -17.93 8.63 -5.30
CA VAL A 34 -17.90 9.13 -6.68
C VAL A 34 -16.46 9.44 -7.16
N SER A 35 -15.50 9.40 -6.24
CA SER A 35 -14.10 9.66 -6.56
C SER A 35 -13.43 8.40 -7.11
N PRO A 36 -12.55 8.52 -8.11
CA PRO A 36 -11.80 7.38 -8.62
C PRO A 36 -10.89 6.80 -7.53
N ALA A 37 -10.62 5.49 -7.63
CA ALA A 37 -9.65 4.81 -6.78
C ALA A 37 -8.31 5.57 -6.76
N PRO A 38 -7.72 5.82 -5.57
CA PRO A 38 -6.44 6.52 -5.47
C PRO A 38 -5.34 5.70 -6.13
N SER A 39 -4.42 6.36 -6.83
CA SER A 39 -3.30 5.66 -7.47
C SER A 39 -2.37 5.03 -6.42
N ARG A 40 -1.68 3.94 -6.80
CA ARG A 40 -0.65 3.32 -5.95
C ARG A 40 0.43 4.31 -5.51
N HIS A 41 0.81 5.23 -6.40
CA HIS A 41 1.77 6.30 -6.09
C HIS A 41 1.23 7.23 -4.99
N LEU A 42 -0.03 7.68 -5.11
CA LEU A 42 -0.65 8.52 -4.08
C LEU A 42 -0.74 7.80 -2.73
N ILE A 43 -1.11 6.52 -2.73
CA ILE A 43 -1.12 5.69 -1.52
C ILE A 43 0.29 5.60 -0.93
N ALA A 44 1.30 5.34 -1.74
CA ALA A 44 2.68 5.25 -1.30
C ALA A 44 3.18 6.59 -0.72
N THR A 45 2.86 7.72 -1.33
CA THR A 45 3.17 9.06 -0.80
C THR A 45 2.56 9.26 0.59
N ARG A 46 1.27 8.94 0.77
CA ARG A 46 0.62 9.03 2.10
C ARG A 46 1.25 8.09 3.12
N MET A 47 1.70 6.91 2.69
CA MET A 47 2.43 5.98 3.55
C MET A 47 3.82 6.50 3.95
N ILE A 48 4.47 7.32 3.13
CA ILE A 48 5.73 7.99 3.49
C ILE A 48 5.48 9.04 4.59
N ASP A 49 4.40 9.83 4.48
CA ASP A 49 4.04 10.80 5.53
C ASP A 49 3.78 10.09 6.87
N TYR A 50 3.04 8.98 6.83
CA TYR A 50 2.81 8.14 8.00
C TYR A 50 4.11 7.53 8.54
N LEU A 51 4.98 7.02 7.66
CA LEU A 51 6.29 6.50 8.05
C LEU A 51 7.13 7.57 8.77
N ALA A 52 7.15 8.80 8.26
CA ALA A 52 7.92 9.90 8.83
C ALA A 52 7.43 10.23 10.25
N HIS A 53 6.12 10.33 10.45
CA HIS A 53 5.52 10.52 11.76
C HIS A 53 5.92 9.41 12.75
N GLU A 54 5.74 8.16 12.35
CA GLU A 54 5.98 7.01 13.23
C GLU A 54 7.46 6.80 13.56
N VAL A 55 8.34 7.04 12.60
CA VAL A 55 9.79 6.98 12.83
C VAL A 55 10.22 8.04 13.82
N ALA A 56 9.68 9.26 13.72
CA ALA A 56 9.93 10.33 14.69
C ALA A 56 9.41 9.96 16.10
N ALA A 57 8.34 9.16 16.17
CA ALA A 57 7.81 8.60 17.42
C ALA A 57 8.59 7.37 17.95
N GLY A 58 9.64 6.93 17.26
CA GLY A 58 10.48 5.80 17.67
C GLY A 58 10.05 4.43 17.15
N THR A 59 9.04 4.37 16.26
CA THR A 59 8.61 3.12 15.62
C THR A 59 9.65 2.66 14.58
N PRO A 60 10.16 1.42 14.66
CA PRO A 60 11.07 0.91 13.63
C PRO A 60 10.40 0.84 12.24
N PRO A 61 11.03 1.34 11.15
CA PRO A 61 10.44 1.40 9.81
C PRO A 61 9.85 0.07 9.32
N ILE A 62 10.51 -1.05 9.63
CA ILE A 62 10.09 -2.38 9.22
C ILE A 62 8.71 -2.78 9.76
N ARG A 63 8.26 -2.19 10.89
CA ARG A 63 6.93 -2.45 11.44
C ARG A 63 5.81 -1.85 10.58
N ILE A 64 6.14 -0.92 9.71
CA ILE A 64 5.22 -0.22 8.81
C ILE A 64 5.41 -0.77 7.40
N LEU A 65 6.64 -0.66 6.88
CA LEU A 65 6.96 -0.95 5.48
C LEU A 65 6.69 -2.40 5.08
N ARG A 66 6.82 -3.38 5.98
CA ARG A 66 6.52 -4.79 5.67
C ARG A 66 5.07 -5.00 5.18
N HIS A 67 4.15 -4.13 5.60
CA HIS A 67 2.73 -4.21 5.26
C HIS A 67 2.40 -3.59 3.89
N THR A 68 3.34 -2.91 3.25
CA THR A 68 3.15 -2.29 1.93
C THR A 68 3.78 -3.08 0.78
N HIS A 69 4.38 -4.24 1.04
CA HIS A 69 5.05 -5.06 0.00
C HIS A 69 4.14 -5.38 -1.19
N GLY A 70 2.86 -5.67 -0.92
CA GLY A 70 1.88 -6.03 -1.95
C GLY A 70 1.30 -4.84 -2.72
N LEU A 71 1.63 -3.59 -2.37
CA LEU A 71 1.00 -2.40 -2.97
C LEU A 71 1.13 -2.37 -4.50
N PHE A 72 2.32 -2.71 -5.01
CA PHE A 72 2.60 -2.78 -6.45
C PHE A 72 2.56 -4.21 -7.01
N GLN A 73 1.89 -5.15 -6.34
CA GLN A 73 1.78 -6.53 -6.83
C GLN A 73 1.19 -6.58 -8.24
N GLY A 74 1.86 -7.28 -9.16
CA GLY A 74 1.46 -7.40 -10.57
C GLY A 74 1.88 -6.22 -11.46
N GLU A 75 2.44 -5.15 -10.91
CA GLU A 75 2.83 -3.97 -11.67
C GLU A 75 4.30 -3.99 -12.11
N PRO A 76 4.67 -3.33 -13.23
CA PRO A 76 6.06 -2.96 -13.50
C PRO A 76 6.67 -2.23 -12.30
N GLY A 77 7.87 -2.63 -11.88
CA GLY A 77 8.53 -2.05 -10.71
C GLY A 77 8.20 -2.73 -9.36
N ALA A 78 7.29 -3.72 -9.30
CA ALA A 78 6.96 -4.45 -8.07
C ALA A 78 8.19 -5.07 -7.37
N ARG A 79 9.15 -5.58 -8.14
CA ARG A 79 10.42 -6.11 -7.62
C ARG A 79 11.28 -5.00 -7.02
N ARG A 80 11.42 -3.87 -7.74
CA ARG A 80 12.18 -2.71 -7.29
C ARG A 80 11.60 -2.15 -5.99
N TRP A 81 10.28 -2.05 -5.91
CA TRP A 81 9.56 -1.66 -4.70
C TRP A 81 9.95 -2.53 -3.50
N ARG A 82 9.82 -3.86 -3.61
CA ARG A 82 10.20 -4.78 -2.53
C ARG A 82 11.68 -4.65 -2.14
N GLN A 83 12.58 -4.43 -3.10
CA GLN A 83 14.01 -4.20 -2.82
C GLN A 83 14.24 -2.89 -2.08
N THR A 84 13.53 -1.81 -2.44
CA THR A 84 13.56 -0.54 -1.72
C THR A 84 13.14 -0.72 -0.26
N LEU A 85 12.02 -1.41 -0.01
CA LEU A 85 11.52 -1.64 1.34
C LEU A 85 12.50 -2.44 2.21
N THR A 86 13.15 -3.47 1.64
CA THR A 86 14.18 -4.25 2.35
C THR A 86 15.41 -3.41 2.72
N ARG A 87 15.70 -2.33 1.97
CA ARG A 87 16.82 -1.42 2.25
C ARG A 87 16.45 -0.31 3.24
N ALA A 88 15.18 0.04 3.35
CA ALA A 88 14.66 1.10 4.21
C ALA A 88 14.50 0.64 5.68
N THR A 89 15.54 0.03 6.26
CA THR A 89 15.52 -0.53 7.62
C THR A 89 16.00 0.45 8.68
N ASP A 90 16.91 1.34 8.32
CA ASP A 90 17.46 2.36 9.21
C ASP A 90 16.47 3.54 9.36
N PRO A 91 16.02 3.85 10.58
CA PRO A 91 15.11 4.97 10.85
C PRO A 91 15.59 6.30 10.26
N SER A 92 16.89 6.58 10.28
CA SER A 92 17.43 7.87 9.82
C SER A 92 17.38 8.06 8.30
N THR A 93 17.22 6.97 7.55
CA THR A 93 17.25 6.97 6.08
C THR A 93 16.00 6.41 5.42
N ALA A 94 15.13 5.71 6.16
CA ALA A 94 13.98 5.00 5.61
C ALA A 94 13.04 5.87 4.76
N VAL A 95 12.68 7.06 5.24
CA VAL A 95 11.81 8.01 4.52
C VAL A 95 12.41 8.38 3.16
N ARG A 96 13.70 8.77 3.15
CA ARG A 96 14.41 9.14 1.93
C ARG A 96 14.50 7.98 0.94
N VAL A 97 14.84 6.78 1.41
CA VAL A 97 14.97 5.59 0.54
C VAL A 97 13.64 5.26 -0.16
N VAL A 98 12.50 5.39 0.55
CA VAL A 98 11.18 5.14 -0.05
C VAL A 98 10.78 6.28 -0.99
N GLN A 99 11.12 7.53 -0.67
CA GLN A 99 10.87 8.69 -1.55
C GLN A 99 11.62 8.57 -2.89
N GLU A 100 12.90 8.17 -2.87
CA GLU A 100 13.71 7.96 -4.09
C GLU A 100 13.06 6.95 -5.07
N PHE A 101 12.30 5.97 -4.56
CA PHE A 101 11.55 5.06 -5.43
C PHE A 101 10.42 5.76 -6.17
N LEU A 102 9.70 6.68 -5.51
CA LEU A 102 8.59 7.42 -6.10
C LEU A 102 9.06 8.45 -7.11
N ASP A 103 10.20 9.09 -6.85
CA ASP A 103 10.77 10.10 -7.75
C ASP A 103 11.36 9.48 -9.03
N SER A 104 11.59 8.16 -9.04
CA SER A 104 12.18 7.40 -10.16
C SER A 104 11.19 6.46 -10.86
N ALA A 105 9.90 6.58 -10.57
CA ALA A 105 8.81 5.79 -11.15
C ALA A 105 7.95 6.66 -12.06
#